data_AF-A0A948TII0-F1
#
_entry.id   AF-A0A948TII0-F1
#
_cell.length_a   1.000
_cell.length_b   1.000
_cell.length_c   1.000
_cell.angle_alpha   90.00
_cell.angle_beta   90.00
_cell.angle_gamma   90.00
#
_symmetry.space_group_name_H-M   'P 1'
#
loop_
_entity.id
_entity.type
_entity.pdbx_description
1 polymer ?
#
loop_
_entity_poly.entity_id
_entity_poly.type
_entity_poly.pdbx_seq_one_letter_code
_entity_poly.pdbx_strand_id
1 'polypeptide(L)'
;MDKEKLLAMIHSSEHENEYWDFKEKWYTKQQKADLVKDVVCFANTTHHQDCYLIIGVTDDQRIVGVEHDENRKNKQNLRDMLSRVPFAKDTPHIDVQTYVLAHHEVDVITIFDSDQVPFFLQGEYRKGKVLYPGAIYCRINDSNTPFDATASDSEVERLWHKRFHQDMEIMDRFTYLLKEEKHWEYVENDEYIGFLYKIDPDFQIVLKDDNAPRQWTAAYAINETKPRITWQRIQFRYRNVLIKEILGVWLDGGRALAPVPNLINWNDEISFYAMFRHSLAYQLLTFIHQIMPLSDCEQIARFKHNIVIYDDEIDLKHQQNLFMQALQKHQLSLRVTTAEISSLKQKMQNDYFNENDREMQPDHLKTMLKQVKTTMYINQL
;
A
#
# COMPACT_ATOMS: atom_id res chain seq x y z
N MET A 1 -2.54 -5.89 16.74
CA MET A 1 -1.13 -6.05 17.16
C MET A 1 -0.91 -7.52 17.54
N ASP A 2 0.30 -8.08 17.44
CA ASP A 2 0.59 -9.41 17.98
C ASP A 2 1.09 -9.35 19.43
N LYS A 3 1.14 -10.52 20.10
CA LYS A 3 1.53 -10.62 21.51
C LYS A 3 3.02 -10.30 21.74
N GLU A 4 3.89 -10.55 20.77
CA GLU A 4 5.33 -10.30 20.89
C GLU A 4 5.62 -8.80 20.90
N LYS A 5 4.99 -8.05 19.99
CA LYS A 5 5.07 -6.58 19.94
C LYS A 5 4.59 -5.95 21.24
N LEU A 6 3.49 -6.45 21.82
CA LEU A 6 2.98 -5.96 23.11
C LEU A 6 3.97 -6.20 24.25
N LEU A 7 4.56 -7.40 24.33
CA LEU A 7 5.56 -7.70 25.35
C LEU A 7 6.81 -6.83 25.19
N ALA A 8 7.24 -6.57 23.95
CA ALA A 8 8.35 -5.67 23.67
C ALA A 8 8.07 -4.23 24.13
N MET A 9 6.83 -3.74 23.98
CA MET A 9 6.42 -2.42 24.49
C MET A 9 6.43 -2.38 26.02
N ILE A 10 5.82 -3.38 26.68
CA ILE A 10 5.75 -3.44 28.15
C ILE A 10 7.13 -3.55 28.80
N HIS A 11 8.08 -4.21 28.15
CA HIS A 11 9.46 -4.36 28.65
C HIS A 11 10.45 -3.35 28.04
N SER A 12 9.95 -2.34 27.33
CA SER A 12 10.77 -1.28 26.78
C SER A 12 11.41 -0.45 27.90
N SER A 13 12.63 0.03 27.70
CA SER A 13 13.26 0.99 28.61
C SER A 13 12.57 2.37 28.60
N GLU A 14 11.81 2.67 27.53
CA GLU A 14 10.97 3.85 27.44
C GLU A 14 9.67 3.61 28.21
N HIS A 15 9.40 4.42 29.24
CA HIS A 15 8.24 4.24 30.11
C HIS A 15 6.94 4.58 29.35
N GLU A 16 6.84 5.77 28.77
CA GLU A 16 5.77 6.19 27.87
C GLU A 16 6.37 7.09 26.78
N ASN A 17 5.75 7.13 25.60
CA ASN A 17 6.25 7.93 24.49
C ASN A 17 5.12 8.38 23.54
N GLU A 18 5.46 8.83 22.34
CA GLU A 18 4.50 9.30 21.34
C GLU A 18 3.61 8.19 20.76
N TYR A 19 4.02 6.93 20.89
CA TYR A 19 3.33 5.77 20.32
C TYR A 19 2.47 5.04 21.34
N TRP A 20 2.81 5.05 22.63
CA TRP A 20 2.00 4.37 23.64
C TRP A 20 1.98 5.06 25.00
N ASP A 21 0.93 4.74 25.75
CA ASP A 21 0.68 5.15 27.13
C ASP A 21 0.23 3.94 27.95
N PHE A 22 0.66 3.86 29.20
CA PHE A 22 0.19 2.85 30.13
C PHE A 22 -0.92 3.42 31.02
N LYS A 23 -1.88 2.56 31.36
CA LYS A 23 -2.95 2.86 32.30
C LYS A 23 -3.16 1.68 33.21
N GLU A 24 -3.12 1.90 34.51
CA GLU A 24 -3.37 0.82 35.48
C GLU A 24 -4.79 0.27 35.33
N LYS A 25 -5.78 1.15 35.12
CA LYS A 25 -7.21 0.83 35.09
C LYS A 25 -7.94 1.58 33.99
N TRP A 26 -9.12 1.09 33.63
CA TRP A 26 -10.04 1.76 32.73
C TRP A 26 -10.59 3.05 33.33
N TYR A 27 -10.89 3.99 32.44
CA TYR A 27 -11.45 5.29 32.77
C TYR A 27 -12.82 5.16 33.43
N THR A 28 -12.95 5.79 34.59
CA THR A 28 -14.20 5.89 35.34
C THR A 28 -15.27 6.68 34.57
N LYS A 29 -16.51 6.66 35.06
CA LYS A 29 -17.62 7.43 34.45
C LYS A 29 -17.34 8.94 34.40
N GLN A 30 -16.56 9.47 35.33
CA GLN A 30 -16.15 10.87 35.44
C GLN A 30 -14.92 11.20 34.58
N GLN A 31 -14.19 10.20 34.08
CA GLN A 31 -13.00 10.35 33.25
C GLN A 31 -13.27 10.05 31.76
N LYS A 32 -14.54 10.10 31.33
CA LYS A 32 -14.88 9.91 29.91
C LYS A 32 -14.28 11.00 29.03
N ALA A 33 -14.22 12.24 29.52
CA ALA A 33 -13.54 13.31 28.80
C ALA A 33 -12.03 13.06 28.69
N ASP A 34 -11.38 12.51 29.72
CA ASP A 34 -9.97 12.11 29.69
C ASP A 34 -9.72 11.01 28.65
N LEU A 35 -10.56 9.95 28.62
CA LEU A 35 -10.45 8.92 27.58
C LEU A 35 -10.60 9.47 26.16
N VAL A 36 -11.59 10.35 25.93
CA VAL A 36 -11.77 10.98 24.62
C VAL A 36 -10.57 11.85 24.27
N LYS A 37 -10.05 12.61 25.24
CA LYS A 37 -8.86 13.45 25.04
C LYS A 37 -7.66 12.61 24.65
N ASP A 38 -7.39 11.51 25.35
CA ASP A 38 -6.24 10.67 25.08
C ASP A 38 -6.34 10.01 23.70
N VAL A 39 -7.54 9.52 23.33
CA VAL A 39 -7.80 9.02 21.97
C VAL A 39 -7.56 10.11 20.92
N VAL A 40 -8.04 11.34 21.15
CA VAL A 40 -7.85 12.46 20.20
C VAL A 40 -6.39 12.88 20.11
N CYS A 41 -5.65 12.91 21.23
CA CYS A 41 -4.24 13.26 21.23
C CYS A 41 -3.42 12.25 20.43
N PHE A 42 -3.69 10.94 20.62
CA PHE A 42 -3.06 9.88 19.85
C PHE A 42 -3.51 9.82 18.38
N ALA A 43 -4.74 10.21 18.08
CA ALA A 43 -5.18 10.36 16.69
C ALA A 43 -4.53 11.58 16.01
N ASN A 44 -4.14 12.59 16.79
CA ASN A 44 -3.46 13.81 16.35
C ASN A 44 -1.95 13.76 16.63
N THR A 45 -1.30 12.70 16.18
CA THR A 45 0.18 12.64 16.13
C THR A 45 0.69 13.06 14.76
N THR A 46 1.92 13.56 14.73
CA THR A 46 2.58 14.03 13.50
C THR A 46 3.33 12.94 12.75
N HIS A 47 3.46 11.74 13.32
CA HIS A 47 4.09 10.58 12.69
C HIS A 47 3.02 9.68 12.03
N HIS A 48 3.43 8.81 11.12
CA HIS A 48 2.53 7.92 10.35
C HIS A 48 2.49 6.50 10.93
N GLN A 49 2.16 6.38 12.23
CA GLN A 49 2.14 5.09 12.92
C GLN A 49 0.96 5.01 13.89
N ASP A 50 0.39 3.81 14.02
CA ASP A 50 -0.65 3.52 15.01
C ASP A 50 -0.13 3.75 16.43
N CYS A 51 -1.03 4.22 17.30
CA CYS A 51 -0.75 4.46 18.71
C CYS A 51 -1.57 3.55 19.63
N TYR A 52 -1.13 3.40 20.87
CA TYR A 52 -1.68 2.40 21.79
C TYR A 52 -1.92 2.94 23.20
N LEU A 53 -3.14 2.78 23.71
CA LEU A 53 -3.39 2.86 25.15
C LEU A 53 -3.41 1.43 25.71
N ILE A 54 -2.46 1.11 26.58
CA ILE A 54 -2.29 -0.23 27.16
C ILE A 54 -2.80 -0.21 28.60
N ILE A 55 -3.92 -0.89 28.84
CA ILE A 55 -4.67 -0.84 30.09
C ILE A 55 -4.51 -2.14 30.88
N GLY A 56 -4.26 -2.05 32.18
CA GLY A 56 -3.90 -3.16 33.06
C GLY A 56 -2.40 -3.24 33.37
N VAL A 57 -1.68 -2.16 33.11
CA VAL A 57 -0.23 -2.04 33.35
C VAL A 57 0.02 -0.74 34.12
N THR A 58 0.75 -0.80 35.23
CA THR A 58 1.12 0.39 36.01
C THR A 58 2.17 1.21 35.28
N ASP A 59 2.37 2.46 35.69
CA ASP A 59 3.45 3.33 35.19
C ASP A 59 4.85 2.68 35.36
N ASP A 60 5.06 1.88 36.41
CA ASP A 60 6.27 1.07 36.63
C ASP A 60 6.33 -0.23 35.77
N GLN A 61 5.52 -0.32 34.71
CA GLN A 61 5.42 -1.46 33.78
C GLN A 61 5.05 -2.82 34.41
N ARG A 62 4.46 -2.81 35.62
CA ARG A 62 3.96 -4.04 36.25
C ARG A 62 2.56 -4.36 35.72
N ILE A 63 2.39 -5.59 35.27
CA ILE A 63 1.10 -6.10 34.80
C ILE A 63 0.21 -6.39 36.01
N VAL A 64 -0.92 -5.70 36.11
CA VAL A 64 -1.90 -5.83 37.20
C VAL A 64 -3.25 -6.36 36.75
N GLY A 65 -3.54 -6.26 35.44
CA GLY A 65 -4.74 -6.79 34.83
C GLY A 65 -5.98 -5.90 34.94
N VAL A 66 -6.99 -6.19 34.11
CA VAL A 66 -8.30 -5.53 34.07
C VAL A 66 -9.47 -6.49 34.28
N GLU A 67 -9.21 -7.77 34.58
CA GLU A 67 -10.24 -8.81 34.77
C GLU A 67 -11.27 -8.50 35.87
N HIS A 68 -10.93 -7.61 36.80
CA HIS A 68 -11.80 -7.18 37.90
C HIS A 68 -12.15 -5.67 37.84
N ASP A 69 -11.90 -5.01 36.70
CA ASP A 69 -12.18 -3.60 36.55
C ASP A 69 -13.67 -3.34 36.24
N GLU A 70 -14.37 -2.70 37.18
CA GLU A 70 -15.80 -2.35 37.05
C GLU A 70 -16.11 -1.37 35.90
N ASN A 71 -15.10 -0.64 35.41
CA ASN A 71 -15.23 0.36 34.35
C ASN A 71 -14.80 -0.15 32.97
N ARG A 72 -14.34 -1.41 32.89
CA ARG A 72 -13.87 -2.05 31.67
C ARG A 72 -14.84 -1.89 30.51
N LYS A 73 -14.31 -1.58 29.33
CA LYS A 73 -15.10 -1.39 28.11
C LYS A 73 -14.61 -2.33 27.03
N ASN A 74 -15.54 -2.87 26.25
CA ASN A 74 -15.19 -3.55 25.02
C ASN A 74 -15.20 -2.57 23.82
N LYS A 75 -14.79 -3.07 22.66
CA LYS A 75 -14.78 -2.35 21.38
C LYS A 75 -16.11 -1.64 21.06
N GLN A 76 -17.25 -2.31 21.25
CA GLN A 76 -18.56 -1.74 20.94
C GLN A 76 -18.87 -0.57 21.88
N ASN A 77 -18.62 -0.73 23.18
CA ASN A 77 -18.86 0.32 24.16
C ASN A 77 -18.01 1.58 23.86
N LEU A 78 -16.76 1.40 23.44
CA LEU A 78 -15.88 2.52 23.10
C LEU A 78 -16.33 3.22 21.80
N ARG A 79 -16.69 2.46 20.76
CA ARG A 79 -17.23 3.01 19.51
C ARG A 79 -18.54 3.77 19.73
N ASP A 80 -19.46 3.22 20.51
CA ASP A 80 -20.73 3.88 20.87
C ASP A 80 -20.52 5.15 21.70
N MET A 81 -19.42 5.22 22.46
CA MET A 81 -19.06 6.42 23.20
C MET A 81 -18.50 7.49 22.27
N LEU A 82 -17.55 7.13 21.39
CA LEU A 82 -16.92 8.05 20.45
C LEU A 82 -17.91 8.58 19.40
N SER A 83 -18.88 7.78 18.95
CA SER A 83 -19.92 8.24 18.02
C SER A 83 -20.85 9.31 18.58
N ARG A 84 -20.87 9.49 19.92
CA ARG A 84 -21.61 10.54 20.62
C ARG A 84 -20.77 11.79 20.88
N VAL A 85 -19.47 11.75 20.58
CA VAL A 85 -18.60 12.92 20.64
C VAL A 85 -18.87 13.76 19.38
N PRO A 86 -19.10 15.08 19.51
CA PRO A 86 -19.40 15.94 18.38
C PRO A 86 -18.12 16.28 17.59
N PHE A 87 -17.51 15.29 16.94
CA PHE A 87 -16.39 15.51 16.01
C PHE A 87 -16.82 16.37 14.82
N ALA A 88 -15.92 17.24 14.35
CA ALA A 88 -16.19 18.12 13.22
C ALA A 88 -16.22 17.39 11.87
N LYS A 89 -15.54 16.24 11.79
CA LYS A 89 -15.55 15.32 10.64
C LYS A 89 -15.73 13.89 11.15
N ASP A 90 -14.91 12.98 10.65
CA ASP A 90 -14.91 11.58 11.04
C ASP A 90 -14.39 11.38 12.47
N THR A 91 -14.86 10.31 13.09
CA THR A 91 -14.39 9.84 14.38
C THR A 91 -13.06 9.10 14.20
N PRO A 92 -12.06 9.30 15.09
CA PRO A 92 -10.84 8.49 15.07
C PRO A 92 -11.15 6.99 15.03
N HIS A 93 -10.50 6.28 14.10
CA HIS A 93 -10.70 4.84 13.99
C HIS A 93 -9.94 4.13 15.11
N ILE A 94 -10.64 3.24 15.84
CA ILE A 94 -10.06 2.49 16.95
C ILE A 94 -10.43 1.00 16.92
N ASP A 95 -9.58 0.19 17.56
CA ASP A 95 -9.85 -1.19 17.94
C ASP A 95 -9.54 -1.43 19.42
N VAL A 96 -10.13 -2.47 20.01
CA VAL A 96 -9.83 -2.90 21.38
C VAL A 96 -9.58 -4.41 21.36
N GLN A 97 -8.39 -4.83 21.80
CA GLN A 97 -7.97 -6.22 21.84
C GLN A 97 -7.51 -6.59 23.25
N THR A 98 -7.89 -7.77 23.74
CA THR A 98 -7.49 -8.27 25.06
C THR A 98 -6.42 -9.34 24.91
N TYR A 99 -5.36 -9.25 25.71
CA TYR A 99 -4.27 -10.21 25.76
C TYR A 99 -4.13 -10.77 27.17
N VAL A 100 -3.90 -12.08 27.26
CA VAL A 100 -3.59 -12.73 28.55
C VAL A 100 -2.08 -12.79 28.71
N LEU A 101 -1.56 -12.05 29.68
CA LEU A 101 -0.13 -11.92 30.02
C LEU A 101 0.05 -12.18 31.51
N ALA A 102 0.98 -13.07 31.88
CA ALA A 102 1.27 -13.41 33.29
C ALA A 102 0.01 -13.68 34.15
N HIS A 103 -0.98 -14.38 33.59
CA HIS A 103 -2.29 -14.69 34.19
C HIS A 103 -3.25 -13.50 34.41
N HIS A 104 -2.90 -12.31 33.93
CA HIS A 104 -3.73 -11.12 33.94
C HIS A 104 -4.25 -10.78 32.53
N GLU A 105 -5.41 -10.14 32.46
CA GLU A 105 -5.95 -9.61 31.21
C GLU A 105 -5.49 -8.17 30.99
N VAL A 106 -4.87 -7.89 29.85
CA VAL A 106 -4.43 -6.54 29.44
C VAL A 106 -5.24 -6.15 28.21
N ASP A 107 -5.93 -5.01 28.29
CA ASP A 107 -6.68 -4.47 27.15
C ASP A 107 -5.81 -3.44 26.42
N VAL A 108 -5.73 -3.56 25.10
CA VAL A 108 -5.04 -2.58 24.25
C VAL A 108 -6.05 -1.88 23.36
N ILE A 109 -6.16 -0.57 23.52
CA ILE A 109 -6.86 0.28 22.56
C ILE A 109 -5.85 0.68 21.49
N THR A 110 -6.07 0.24 20.26
CA THR A 110 -5.30 0.71 19.10
C THR A 110 -6.01 1.92 18.51
N ILE A 111 -5.31 3.05 18.42
CA ILE A 111 -5.73 4.24 17.69
C ILE A 111 -4.98 4.20 16.37
N PHE A 112 -5.73 4.01 15.28
CA PHE A 112 -5.11 3.85 13.97
C PHE A 112 -4.63 5.20 13.43
N ASP A 113 -3.47 5.17 12.77
CA ASP A 113 -2.95 6.33 12.06
C ASP A 113 -3.94 6.85 11.01
N SER A 114 -3.92 8.16 10.76
CA SER A 114 -4.83 8.80 9.82
C SER A 114 -4.30 10.11 9.25
N ASP A 115 -4.45 10.27 7.95
CA ASP A 115 -4.23 11.55 7.25
C ASP A 115 -5.40 12.54 7.46
N GLN A 116 -6.44 12.20 8.22
CA GLN A 116 -7.57 13.10 8.46
C GLN A 116 -7.34 14.13 9.57
N VAL A 117 -6.15 14.13 10.15
CA VAL A 117 -5.70 15.12 11.14
C VAL A 117 -5.86 16.58 10.65
N PRO A 118 -6.03 17.54 11.57
CA PRO A 118 -6.37 17.34 12.98
C PRO A 118 -7.83 16.87 13.16
N PHE A 119 -8.04 15.93 14.07
CA PHE A 119 -9.32 15.60 14.68
C PHE A 119 -9.64 16.62 15.75
N PHE A 120 -10.76 17.33 15.59
CA PHE A 120 -11.24 18.31 16.58
C PHE A 120 -12.76 18.25 16.66
N LEU A 121 -13.30 18.87 17.71
CA LEU A 121 -14.72 18.85 17.98
C LEU A 121 -15.41 20.08 17.34
N GLN A 122 -16.61 19.89 16.80
CA GLN A 122 -17.50 20.98 16.37
C GLN A 122 -18.45 21.45 17.48
N GLY A 123 -18.60 20.65 18.55
CA GLY A 123 -19.43 20.99 19.72
C GLY A 123 -18.70 20.70 21.02
N GLU A 124 -19.20 21.26 22.12
CA GLU A 124 -18.65 20.95 23.46
C GLU A 124 -18.91 19.48 23.84
N TYR A 125 -17.91 18.80 24.39
CA TYR A 125 -18.10 17.49 25.03
C TYR A 125 -17.82 17.58 26.54
N ARG A 126 -18.87 17.36 27.34
CA ARG A 126 -18.82 17.46 28.81
C ARG A 126 -19.22 16.15 29.48
N LYS A 127 -18.21 15.43 29.99
CA LYS A 127 -18.38 14.22 30.81
C LYS A 127 -17.27 14.15 31.86
N GLY A 128 -17.45 14.91 32.95
CA GLY A 128 -16.39 15.24 33.90
C GLY A 128 -15.77 16.57 33.49
N LYS A 129 -14.57 16.52 32.91
CA LYS A 129 -13.92 17.67 32.27
C LYS A 129 -14.63 18.03 30.94
N VAL A 130 -14.22 19.17 30.37
CA VAL A 130 -14.77 19.74 29.15
C VAL A 130 -13.73 19.71 28.04
N LEU A 131 -14.11 19.18 26.88
CA LEU A 131 -13.36 19.38 25.63
C LEU A 131 -14.07 20.45 24.80
N TYR A 132 -13.32 21.47 24.41
CA TYR A 132 -13.85 22.65 23.75
C TYR A 132 -13.89 22.48 22.22
N PRO A 133 -14.93 22.99 21.55
CA PRO A 133 -14.99 22.98 20.09
C PRO A 133 -13.86 23.83 19.50
N GLY A 134 -13.29 23.37 18.39
CA GLY A 134 -12.18 24.05 17.69
C GLY A 134 -10.80 23.95 18.34
N ALA A 135 -10.70 23.52 19.61
CA ALA A 135 -9.40 23.24 20.23
C ALA A 135 -8.78 22.00 19.61
N ILE A 136 -7.48 22.06 19.29
CA ILE A 136 -6.70 20.95 18.77
C ILE A 136 -5.94 20.34 19.94
N TYR A 137 -6.31 19.12 20.30
CA TYR A 137 -5.60 18.32 21.30
C TYR A 137 -4.70 17.33 20.59
N CYS A 138 -3.38 17.41 20.80
CA CYS A 138 -2.39 16.52 20.19
C CYS A 138 -1.47 15.91 21.25
N ARG A 139 -0.77 14.85 20.87
CA ARG A 139 0.33 14.27 21.66
C ARG A 139 1.66 14.60 21.00
N ILE A 140 2.63 15.01 21.81
CA ILE A 140 4.02 15.21 21.39
C ILE A 140 4.90 14.56 22.43
N ASN A 141 5.73 13.62 22.00
CA ASN A 141 6.48 12.76 22.90
C ASN A 141 5.50 12.10 23.91
N ASP A 142 5.73 12.30 25.20
CA ASP A 142 4.89 11.80 26.29
C ASP A 142 3.76 12.76 26.73
N SER A 143 3.65 13.93 26.10
CA SER A 143 2.83 15.03 26.61
C SER A 143 1.59 15.29 25.75
N ASN A 144 0.42 15.29 26.39
CA ASN A 144 -0.87 15.66 25.78
C ASN A 144 -1.20 17.13 26.02
N THR A 145 -1.73 17.84 25.02
CA THR A 145 -2.24 19.23 25.18
C THR A 145 -3.17 19.35 26.40
N PRO A 146 -3.01 20.33 27.31
CA PRO A 146 -3.91 20.50 28.46
C PRO A 146 -5.39 20.73 28.07
N PHE A 147 -6.33 20.46 28.98
CA PHE A 147 -7.78 20.59 28.71
C PHE A 147 -8.22 22.04 28.42
N ASP A 148 -7.54 23.00 29.04
CA ASP A 148 -7.76 24.44 29.00
C ASP A 148 -6.87 25.14 27.96
N ALA A 149 -6.21 24.37 27.10
CA ALA A 149 -5.33 24.86 26.05
C ALA A 149 -5.67 24.25 24.68
N THR A 150 -4.99 24.74 23.66
CA THR A 150 -4.94 24.16 22.32
C THR A 150 -3.47 23.98 21.93
N ALA A 151 -3.21 23.07 20.99
CA ALA A 151 -1.90 22.90 20.37
C ALA A 151 -1.33 24.23 19.87
N SER A 152 -0.01 24.39 19.96
CA SER A 152 0.68 25.57 19.46
C SER A 152 0.65 25.62 17.92
N ASP A 153 0.87 26.81 17.37
CA ASP A 153 0.83 27.03 15.91
C ASP A 153 1.72 26.05 15.13
N SER A 154 2.95 25.82 15.60
CA SER A 154 3.89 24.86 15.00
C SER A 154 3.39 23.41 15.03
N GLU A 155 2.62 23.04 16.05
CA GLU A 155 2.08 21.68 16.18
C GLU A 155 0.91 21.49 15.23
N VAL A 156 0.04 22.50 15.18
CA VAL A 156 -1.08 22.55 14.23
C VAL A 156 -0.56 22.52 12.79
N GLU A 157 0.48 23.31 12.47
CA GLU A 157 1.13 23.32 11.16
C GLU A 157 1.65 21.93 10.76
N ARG A 158 2.32 21.22 11.67
CA ARG A 158 2.79 19.84 11.39
C ARG A 158 1.66 18.86 11.13
N LEU A 159 0.52 18.96 11.83
CA LEU A 159 -0.65 18.13 11.56
C LEU A 159 -1.24 18.43 10.16
N TRP A 160 -1.24 19.69 9.73
CA TRP A 160 -1.65 20.04 8.37
C TRP A 160 -0.65 19.56 7.31
N HIS A 161 0.65 19.64 7.57
CA HIS A 161 1.65 19.04 6.69
C HIS A 161 1.41 17.54 6.52
N LYS A 162 1.16 16.81 7.62
CA LYS A 162 0.76 15.40 7.58
C LYS A 162 -0.51 15.18 6.76
N ARG A 163 -1.57 15.92 7.03
CA ARG A 163 -2.85 15.84 6.28
C ARG A 163 -2.65 15.95 4.77
N PHE A 164 -1.79 16.88 4.34
CA PHE A 164 -1.50 17.15 2.94
C PHE A 164 -0.29 16.39 2.40
N HIS A 165 0.26 15.45 3.19
CA HIS A 165 1.44 14.64 2.87
C HIS A 165 2.67 15.48 2.50
N GLN A 166 2.75 16.72 2.99
CA GLN A 166 3.86 17.64 2.74
C GLN A 166 5.09 17.32 3.60
N ASP A 167 4.91 16.47 4.62
CA ASP A 167 5.96 15.89 5.45
C ASP A 167 6.57 14.61 4.85
N MET A 168 6.05 14.13 3.71
CA MET A 168 6.53 12.94 3.01
C MET A 168 7.46 13.27 1.83
N GLU A 169 8.25 12.28 1.42
CA GLU A 169 9.03 12.38 0.18
C GLU A 169 8.11 12.47 -1.04
N ILE A 170 8.59 13.13 -2.10
CA ILE A 170 7.80 13.38 -3.32
C ILE A 170 7.29 12.07 -3.96
N MET A 171 8.08 11.00 -3.93
CA MET A 171 7.63 9.71 -4.47
C MET A 171 6.53 9.07 -3.63
N ASP A 172 6.57 9.20 -2.31
CA ASP A 172 5.52 8.67 -1.44
C ASP A 172 4.22 9.44 -1.67
N ARG A 173 4.30 10.76 -1.86
CA ARG A 173 3.17 11.59 -2.31
C ARG A 173 2.58 11.07 -3.62
N PHE A 174 3.40 10.73 -4.62
CA PHE A 174 2.89 10.12 -5.85
C PHE A 174 2.08 8.84 -5.59
N THR A 175 2.52 7.96 -4.68
CA THR A 175 1.77 6.72 -4.37
C THR A 175 0.40 6.99 -3.78
N TYR A 176 0.25 8.05 -2.98
CA TYR A 176 -1.05 8.51 -2.50
C TYR A 176 -1.89 9.08 -3.65
N LEU A 177 -1.32 10.00 -4.42
CA LEU A 177 -2.01 10.69 -5.51
C LEU A 177 -2.50 9.74 -6.60
N LEU A 178 -1.77 8.66 -6.90
CA LEU A 178 -2.19 7.63 -7.86
C LEU A 178 -3.54 6.97 -7.49
N LYS A 179 -3.93 6.99 -6.22
CA LYS A 179 -5.23 6.46 -5.75
C LYS A 179 -6.37 7.45 -5.98
N GLU A 180 -6.07 8.71 -6.27
CA GLU A 180 -7.06 9.76 -6.55
C GLU A 180 -7.33 9.91 -8.05
N GLU A 181 -7.60 8.81 -8.74
CA GLU A 181 -7.72 8.75 -10.21
C GLU A 181 -8.60 9.86 -10.83
N LYS A 182 -9.70 10.23 -10.17
CA LYS A 182 -10.63 11.29 -10.59
C LYS A 182 -10.01 12.69 -10.71
N HIS A 183 -8.90 12.92 -10.00
CA HIS A 183 -8.18 14.19 -9.99
C HIS A 183 -7.04 14.23 -11.00
N TRP A 184 -6.80 13.14 -11.73
CA TRP A 184 -5.86 13.13 -12.84
C TRP A 184 -6.57 13.41 -14.16
N GLU A 185 -5.78 13.88 -15.11
CA GLU A 185 -6.19 14.11 -16.49
C GLU A 185 -5.11 13.59 -17.42
N TYR A 186 -5.48 12.79 -18.41
CA TYR A 186 -4.59 12.43 -19.50
C TYR A 186 -4.55 13.58 -20.51
N VAL A 187 -3.35 14.05 -20.82
CA VAL A 187 -3.10 15.16 -21.74
C VAL A 187 -2.16 14.67 -22.83
N GLU A 188 -2.57 14.91 -24.07
CA GLU A 188 -1.80 14.58 -25.27
C GLU A 188 -1.85 15.76 -26.24
N ASN A 189 -0.69 16.38 -26.47
CA ASN A 189 -0.45 17.43 -27.45
C ASN A 189 1.03 17.39 -27.89
N ASP A 190 1.42 18.28 -28.79
CA ASP A 190 2.77 18.29 -29.39
C ASP A 190 3.90 18.47 -28.36
N GLU A 191 3.63 19.07 -27.20
CA GLU A 191 4.64 19.35 -26.17
C GLU A 191 4.62 18.33 -25.02
N TYR A 192 3.46 17.73 -24.76
CA TYR A 192 3.19 16.93 -23.58
C TYR A 192 2.33 15.71 -23.89
N ILE A 193 2.81 14.55 -23.47
CA ILE A 193 2.06 13.30 -23.47
C ILE A 193 2.20 12.69 -22.07
N GLY A 194 1.08 12.50 -21.37
CA GLY A 194 1.10 11.92 -20.03
C GLY A 194 -0.11 12.28 -19.17
N PHE A 195 0.08 12.26 -17.86
CA PHE A 195 -0.97 12.47 -16.86
C PHE A 195 -0.64 13.65 -15.97
N LEU A 196 -1.57 14.58 -15.83
CA LEU A 196 -1.45 15.78 -15.00
C LEU A 196 -2.38 15.67 -13.79
N TYR A 197 -1.88 15.96 -12.59
CA TYR A 197 -2.72 16.01 -11.40
C TYR A 197 -3.37 17.40 -11.28
N LYS A 198 -4.70 17.48 -11.40
CA LYS A 198 -5.44 18.75 -11.53
C LYS A 198 -5.41 19.65 -10.31
N ILE A 199 -5.32 19.06 -9.11
CA ILE A 199 -5.33 19.83 -7.85
C ILE A 199 -3.97 20.49 -7.61
N ASP A 200 -2.89 19.81 -7.95
CA ASP A 200 -1.51 20.31 -7.88
C ASP A 200 -0.76 19.93 -9.16
N PRO A 201 -0.81 20.77 -10.21
CA PRO A 201 -0.20 20.50 -11.53
C PRO A 201 1.33 20.36 -11.51
N ASP A 202 1.99 20.61 -10.38
CA ASP A 202 3.40 20.30 -10.19
C ASP A 202 3.64 18.78 -10.23
N PHE A 203 2.64 17.95 -9.91
CA PHE A 203 2.72 16.49 -10.03
C PHE A 203 2.31 16.01 -11.42
N GLN A 204 3.27 15.38 -12.09
CA GLN A 204 3.12 14.97 -13.49
C GLN A 204 3.70 13.56 -13.70
N ILE A 205 3.03 12.78 -14.56
CA ILE A 205 3.55 11.50 -15.06
C ILE A 205 3.69 11.63 -16.56
N VAL A 206 4.92 11.77 -17.04
CA VAL A 206 5.21 12.06 -18.44
C VAL A 206 5.62 10.78 -19.16
N LEU A 207 5.06 10.56 -20.35
CA LEU A 207 5.42 9.47 -21.24
C LEU A 207 6.45 9.98 -22.24
N LYS A 208 7.64 9.37 -22.25
CA LYS A 208 8.71 9.65 -23.23
C LYS A 208 9.13 8.39 -23.97
N ASP A 209 9.33 8.49 -25.27
CA ASP A 209 9.75 7.33 -26.08
C ASP A 209 11.07 6.76 -25.56
N ASP A 210 11.17 5.44 -25.53
CA ASP A 210 12.42 4.74 -25.25
C ASP A 210 13.10 4.35 -26.57
N ASN A 211 14.16 5.07 -26.91
CA ASN A 211 14.96 4.81 -28.13
C ASN A 211 16.11 3.82 -27.87
N ALA A 212 16.15 3.16 -26.72
CA ALA A 212 17.23 2.21 -26.43
C ALA A 212 17.03 0.93 -27.25
N PRO A 213 18.11 0.26 -27.69
CA PRO A 213 18.02 -1.01 -28.41
C PRO A 213 17.62 -2.13 -27.44
N ARG A 214 16.31 -2.27 -27.22
CA ARG A 214 15.71 -3.29 -26.36
C ARG A 214 15.06 -4.39 -27.18
N GLN A 215 14.72 -5.49 -26.51
CA GLN A 215 14.01 -6.60 -27.10
C GLN A 215 12.63 -6.19 -27.63
N TRP A 216 12.16 -6.83 -28.70
CA TRP A 216 10.88 -6.49 -29.34
C TRP A 216 9.68 -7.25 -28.83
N THR A 217 9.89 -8.23 -27.93
CA THR A 217 8.81 -8.93 -27.22
C THR A 217 9.32 -9.53 -25.91
N ALA A 218 8.41 -10.09 -25.12
CA ALA A 218 8.68 -10.83 -23.89
C ALA A 218 7.53 -11.81 -23.62
N ALA A 219 7.72 -12.76 -22.69
CA ALA A 219 6.71 -13.76 -22.36
C ALA A 219 5.35 -13.17 -21.96
N TYR A 220 5.30 -12.02 -21.29
CA TYR A 220 4.04 -11.37 -20.93
C TYR A 220 3.24 -10.83 -22.13
N ALA A 221 3.86 -10.73 -23.31
CA ALA A 221 3.24 -10.18 -24.52
C ALA A 221 2.95 -11.25 -25.60
N ILE A 222 3.56 -12.45 -25.53
CA ILE A 222 3.41 -13.43 -26.63
C ILE A 222 1.99 -13.95 -26.85
N ASN A 223 1.13 -13.81 -25.85
CA ASN A 223 -0.29 -14.18 -25.91
C ASN A 223 -1.21 -13.02 -26.31
N GLU A 224 -0.69 -11.80 -26.49
CA GLU A 224 -1.43 -10.70 -27.12
C GLU A 224 -1.72 -10.98 -28.59
N THR A 225 -2.69 -10.28 -29.19
CA THR A 225 -2.98 -10.47 -30.63
C THR A 225 -1.74 -10.14 -31.47
N LYS A 226 -1.06 -9.04 -31.14
CA LYS A 226 0.25 -8.64 -31.66
C LYS A 226 1.32 -8.76 -30.55
N PRO A 227 2.21 -9.78 -30.62
CA PRO A 227 3.28 -9.98 -29.64
C PRO A 227 4.32 -8.85 -29.53
N ARG A 228 4.42 -7.99 -30.54
CA ARG A 228 5.40 -6.91 -30.57
C ARG A 228 5.04 -5.83 -29.56
N ILE A 229 6.04 -5.46 -28.76
CA ILE A 229 5.93 -4.39 -27.76
C ILE A 229 6.70 -3.16 -28.23
N THR A 230 6.25 -1.99 -27.78
CA THR A 230 7.01 -0.74 -27.91
C THR A 230 7.34 -0.22 -26.52
N TRP A 231 8.59 0.19 -26.30
CA TRP A 231 9.06 0.63 -25.00
C TRP A 231 8.72 2.10 -24.75
N GLN A 232 8.35 2.39 -23.51
CA GLN A 232 8.02 3.70 -23.01
C GLN A 232 8.80 3.98 -21.73
N ARG A 233 9.32 5.19 -21.57
CA ARG A 233 9.80 5.70 -20.29
C ARG A 233 8.65 6.43 -19.61
N ILE A 234 8.23 5.95 -18.44
CA ILE A 234 7.20 6.58 -17.61
C ILE A 234 7.92 7.38 -16.52
N GLN A 235 7.86 8.69 -16.61
CA GLN A 235 8.60 9.62 -15.76
C GLN A 235 7.68 10.28 -14.75
N PHE A 236 7.90 10.00 -13.47
CA PHE A 236 7.31 10.74 -12.36
C PHE A 236 8.11 12.04 -12.18
N ARG A 237 7.46 13.17 -12.45
CA ARG A 237 8.08 14.50 -12.41
C ARG A 237 7.37 15.39 -11.41
N TYR A 238 8.14 16.05 -10.57
CA TYR A 238 7.66 17.14 -9.74
C TYR A 238 8.25 18.44 -10.29
N ARG A 239 7.38 19.30 -10.83
CA ARG A 239 7.77 20.45 -11.65
C ARG A 239 8.68 20.01 -12.79
N ASN A 240 9.84 20.65 -12.94
CA ASN A 240 10.85 20.31 -13.92
C ASN A 240 11.82 19.20 -13.47
N VAL A 241 11.67 18.62 -12.27
CA VAL A 241 12.60 17.61 -11.76
C VAL A 241 12.08 16.20 -12.03
N LEU A 242 12.92 15.35 -12.63
CA LEU A 242 12.65 13.92 -12.73
C LEU A 242 12.90 13.28 -11.35
N ILE A 243 11.86 12.74 -10.74
CA ILE A 243 11.93 12.11 -9.42
C ILE A 243 12.21 10.62 -9.56
N LYS A 244 11.47 9.96 -10.46
CA LYS A 244 11.65 8.54 -10.76
C LYS A 244 11.27 8.25 -12.19
N GLU A 245 11.94 7.27 -12.77
CA GLU A 245 11.59 6.72 -14.05
C GLU A 245 11.39 5.22 -13.92
N ILE A 246 10.34 4.71 -14.55
CA ILE A 246 10.15 3.27 -14.72
C ILE A 246 9.90 2.97 -16.19
N LEU A 247 10.18 1.72 -16.58
CA LEU A 247 9.87 1.26 -17.92
C LEU A 247 8.40 0.85 -18.02
N GLY A 248 7.77 1.28 -19.09
CA GLY A 248 6.48 0.83 -19.56
C GLY A 248 6.59 0.19 -20.94
N VAL A 249 5.55 -0.54 -21.31
CA VAL A 249 5.41 -1.19 -22.61
C VAL A 249 4.02 -0.94 -23.16
N TRP A 250 3.98 -0.53 -24.41
CA TRP A 250 2.77 -0.58 -25.22
C TRP A 250 2.59 -1.99 -25.75
N LEU A 251 1.42 -2.56 -25.46
CA LEU A 251 1.00 -3.91 -25.83
C LEU A 251 0.03 -3.85 -27.01
N ASP A 252 -0.03 -4.95 -27.75
CA ASP A 252 -0.98 -5.20 -28.84
C ASP A 252 -1.06 -4.06 -29.88
N GLY A 253 0.10 -3.52 -30.27
CA GLY A 253 0.18 -2.42 -31.22
C GLY A 253 -0.32 -1.07 -30.69
N GLY A 254 -0.18 -0.81 -29.39
CA GLY A 254 -0.51 0.49 -28.77
C GLY A 254 -1.89 0.55 -28.10
N ARG A 255 -2.55 -0.58 -27.89
CA ARG A 255 -3.91 -0.62 -27.29
C ARG A 255 -3.90 -0.60 -25.76
N ALA A 256 -2.77 -0.90 -25.14
CA ALA A 256 -2.64 -0.90 -23.70
C ALA A 256 -1.22 -0.51 -23.29
N LEU A 257 -1.11 0.37 -22.31
CA LEU A 257 0.17 0.71 -21.66
C LEU A 257 0.22 -0.01 -20.32
N ALA A 258 1.31 -0.72 -20.07
CA ALA A 258 1.56 -1.38 -18.79
C ALA A 258 2.99 -1.10 -18.30
N PRO A 259 3.20 -0.90 -16.98
CA PRO A 259 4.52 -0.97 -16.39
C PRO A 259 5.16 -2.33 -16.64
N VAL A 260 6.48 -2.36 -16.80
CA VAL A 260 7.21 -3.61 -17.04
C VAL A 260 7.24 -4.45 -15.76
N PRO A 261 6.82 -5.72 -15.82
CA PRO A 261 6.85 -6.62 -14.66
C PRO A 261 8.30 -7.03 -14.33
N ASN A 262 8.54 -7.44 -13.09
CA ASN A 262 9.84 -7.94 -12.65
C ASN A 262 10.08 -9.36 -13.18
N LEU A 263 11.30 -9.65 -13.64
CA LEU A 263 11.71 -11.02 -13.95
C LEU A 263 12.14 -11.73 -12.65
N ILE A 264 11.37 -12.73 -12.23
CA ILE A 264 11.69 -13.60 -11.11
C ILE A 264 12.44 -14.82 -11.63
N ASN A 265 13.57 -15.15 -11.00
CA ASN A 265 14.35 -16.35 -11.29
C ASN A 265 14.39 -17.21 -10.02
N TRP A 266 13.75 -18.37 -10.05
CA TRP A 266 13.85 -19.33 -8.95
C TRP A 266 15.09 -20.22 -9.09
N ASN A 267 15.57 -20.43 -10.31
CA ASN A 267 16.83 -21.08 -10.66
C ASN A 267 17.14 -20.82 -12.15
N ASP A 268 18.24 -21.37 -12.65
CA ASP A 268 18.69 -21.23 -14.05
C ASP A 268 17.67 -21.71 -15.09
N GLU A 269 16.73 -22.57 -14.69
CA GLU A 269 15.74 -23.16 -15.58
C GLU A 269 14.34 -22.54 -15.45
N ILE A 270 14.01 -21.93 -14.32
CA ILE A 270 12.66 -21.47 -13.99
C ILE A 270 12.72 -19.97 -13.73
N SER A 271 12.23 -19.24 -14.72
CA SER A 271 11.96 -17.81 -14.63
C SER A 271 10.55 -17.50 -15.10
N PHE A 272 10.03 -16.36 -14.68
CA PHE A 272 8.72 -15.84 -15.08
C PHE A 272 8.60 -14.37 -14.68
N TYR A 273 7.58 -13.69 -15.19
CA TYR A 273 7.34 -12.28 -14.88
C TYR A 273 6.30 -12.12 -13.78
N ALA A 274 6.55 -11.22 -12.84
CA ALA A 274 5.67 -10.97 -11.72
C ALA A 274 5.59 -9.50 -11.32
N MET A 275 4.52 -9.15 -10.62
CA MET A 275 4.33 -7.88 -9.91
C MET A 275 3.87 -8.17 -8.48
N PHE A 276 4.08 -7.21 -7.58
CA PHE A 276 3.55 -7.25 -6.21
C PHE A 276 2.42 -6.24 -6.09
N ARG A 277 1.29 -6.61 -5.45
CA ARG A 277 0.10 -5.74 -5.35
C ARG A 277 0.39 -4.38 -4.73
N HIS A 278 1.31 -4.32 -3.78
CA HIS A 278 1.70 -3.09 -3.10
C HIS A 278 2.80 -2.30 -3.81
N SER A 279 3.39 -2.84 -4.88
CA SER A 279 4.45 -2.16 -5.64
C SER A 279 3.95 -0.96 -6.43
N LEU A 280 4.81 0.04 -6.63
CA LEU A 280 4.54 1.19 -7.50
C LEU A 280 4.13 0.76 -8.91
N ALA A 281 4.74 -0.30 -9.46
CA ALA A 281 4.42 -0.81 -10.79
C ALA A 281 2.96 -1.30 -10.88
N TYR A 282 2.48 -2.04 -9.87
CA TYR A 282 1.10 -2.53 -9.85
C TYR A 282 0.08 -1.40 -9.61
N GLN A 283 0.41 -0.46 -8.71
CA GLN A 283 -0.42 0.74 -8.50
C GLN A 283 -0.54 1.55 -9.79
N LEU A 284 0.58 1.76 -10.50
CA LEU A 284 0.58 2.47 -11.77
C LEU A 284 -0.17 1.72 -12.88
N LEU A 285 -0.08 0.38 -12.93
CA LEU A 285 -0.88 -0.43 -13.86
C LEU A 285 -2.38 -0.20 -13.65
N THR A 286 -2.81 -0.17 -12.39
CA THR A 286 -4.22 0.06 -12.01
C THR A 286 -4.66 1.47 -12.39
N PHE A 287 -3.85 2.47 -12.04
CA PHE A 287 -4.06 3.87 -12.39
C PHE A 287 -4.20 4.10 -13.91
N ILE A 288 -3.26 3.59 -14.71
CA ILE A 288 -3.26 3.76 -16.17
C ILE A 288 -4.54 3.19 -16.76
N HIS A 289 -4.92 1.99 -16.30
CA HIS A 289 -6.12 1.32 -16.78
C HIS A 289 -7.41 2.10 -16.49
N GLN A 290 -7.47 2.86 -15.40
CA GLN A 290 -8.64 3.64 -15.02
C GLN A 290 -8.76 4.96 -15.76
N ILE A 291 -7.64 5.60 -16.11
CA ILE A 291 -7.64 6.97 -16.65
C ILE A 291 -7.43 7.01 -18.16
N MET A 292 -6.67 6.06 -18.72
CA MET A 292 -6.32 6.10 -20.13
C MET A 292 -7.56 5.83 -21.00
N PRO A 293 -7.98 6.76 -21.89
CA PRO A 293 -9.22 6.65 -22.65
C PRO A 293 -9.27 5.43 -23.58
N LEU A 294 -8.12 4.95 -24.03
CA LEU A 294 -7.96 3.90 -25.05
C LEU A 294 -7.45 2.58 -24.47
N SER A 295 -7.30 2.45 -23.15
CA SER A 295 -6.83 1.20 -22.55
C SER A 295 -7.90 0.12 -22.66
N ASP A 296 -7.71 -0.79 -23.61
CA ASP A 296 -8.63 -1.91 -23.79
C ASP A 296 -8.51 -2.88 -22.60
N CYS A 297 -9.65 -3.15 -21.95
CA CYS A 297 -9.72 -3.97 -20.75
C CYS A 297 -9.34 -5.42 -21.04
N GLU A 298 -9.54 -5.90 -22.27
CA GLU A 298 -9.19 -7.25 -22.65
C GLU A 298 -7.66 -7.45 -22.69
N GLN A 299 -6.91 -6.49 -23.24
CA GLN A 299 -5.45 -6.53 -23.34
C GLN A 299 -4.81 -6.44 -21.96
N ILE A 300 -5.31 -5.57 -21.08
CA ILE A 300 -4.82 -5.51 -19.70
C ILE A 300 -5.13 -6.83 -18.96
N ALA A 301 -6.29 -7.44 -19.19
CA ALA A 301 -6.62 -8.75 -18.61
C ALA A 301 -5.69 -9.86 -19.14
N ARG A 302 -5.41 -9.89 -20.45
CA ARG A 302 -4.45 -10.81 -21.07
C ARG A 302 -3.05 -10.60 -20.51
N PHE A 303 -2.57 -9.37 -20.41
CA PHE A 303 -1.29 -9.05 -19.77
C PHE A 303 -1.22 -9.59 -18.34
N LYS A 304 -2.23 -9.30 -17.52
CA LYS A 304 -2.32 -9.79 -16.13
C LYS A 304 -2.32 -11.32 -16.04
N HIS A 305 -2.94 -12.01 -17.01
CA HIS A 305 -2.93 -13.47 -17.08
C HIS A 305 -1.54 -14.05 -17.44
N ASN A 306 -0.67 -13.27 -18.08
CA ASN A 306 0.68 -13.68 -18.47
C ASN A 306 1.77 -13.23 -17.49
N ILE A 307 1.38 -12.69 -16.33
CA ILE A 307 2.27 -12.44 -15.19
C ILE A 307 1.69 -13.08 -13.91
N VAL A 308 2.52 -13.21 -12.87
CA VAL A 308 2.06 -13.57 -11.53
C VAL A 308 1.90 -12.29 -10.71
N ILE A 309 0.82 -12.17 -9.95
CA ILE A 309 0.59 -11.03 -9.04
C ILE A 309 0.62 -11.56 -7.60
N TYR A 310 1.70 -11.27 -6.89
CA TYR A 310 1.88 -11.64 -5.49
C TYR A 310 1.36 -10.58 -4.55
N ASP A 311 0.90 -10.99 -3.37
CA ASP A 311 0.61 -10.04 -2.29
C ASP A 311 1.93 -9.48 -1.71
N ASP A 312 2.87 -10.37 -1.37
CA ASP A 312 4.16 -10.03 -0.78
C ASP A 312 5.24 -11.11 -1.04
N GLU A 313 6.42 -10.96 -0.43
CA GLU A 313 7.51 -11.94 -0.54
C GLU A 313 7.22 -13.27 0.17
N ILE A 314 6.34 -13.28 1.17
CA ILE A 314 5.97 -14.49 1.91
C ILE A 314 5.09 -15.35 0.99
N ASP A 315 4.11 -14.74 0.33
CA ASP A 315 3.29 -15.36 -0.71
C ASP A 315 4.16 -15.93 -1.84
N LEU A 316 5.12 -15.16 -2.34
CA LEU A 316 6.09 -15.65 -3.34
C LEU A 316 6.83 -16.92 -2.88
N LYS A 317 7.40 -16.91 -1.67
CA LYS A 317 8.12 -18.07 -1.11
C LYS A 317 7.18 -19.26 -0.90
N HIS A 318 5.94 -19.01 -0.47
CA HIS A 318 4.94 -20.05 -0.28
C HIS A 318 4.60 -20.75 -1.61
N GLN A 319 4.26 -19.98 -2.63
CA GLN A 319 3.95 -20.51 -3.96
C GLN A 319 5.16 -21.20 -4.61
N GLN A 320 6.38 -20.68 -4.40
CA GLN A 320 7.61 -21.35 -4.84
C GLN A 320 7.72 -22.77 -4.27
N ASN A 321 7.45 -22.95 -2.97
CA ASN A 321 7.51 -24.27 -2.35
C ASN A 321 6.46 -25.23 -2.92
N LEU A 322 5.22 -24.77 -3.09
CA LEU A 322 4.15 -25.57 -3.68
C LEU A 322 4.48 -25.99 -5.11
N PHE A 323 4.96 -25.04 -5.92
CA PHE A 323 5.37 -25.29 -7.30
C PHE A 323 6.48 -26.35 -7.39
N MET A 324 7.54 -26.20 -6.59
CA MET A 324 8.68 -27.12 -6.62
C MET A 324 8.29 -28.52 -6.16
N GLN A 325 7.38 -28.64 -5.18
CA GLN A 325 6.82 -29.94 -4.77
C GLN A 325 6.01 -30.59 -5.90
N ALA A 326 5.16 -29.82 -6.59
CA ALA A 326 4.38 -30.34 -7.71
C ALA A 326 5.26 -30.78 -8.89
N LEU A 327 6.36 -30.06 -9.16
CA LEU A 327 7.35 -30.44 -10.14
C LEU A 327 8.05 -31.77 -9.77
N GLN A 328 8.48 -31.90 -8.50
CA GLN A 328 9.11 -33.14 -8.00
C GLN A 328 8.16 -34.34 -8.03
N LYS A 329 6.87 -34.13 -7.75
CA LYS A 329 5.82 -35.16 -7.81
C LYS A 329 5.34 -35.46 -9.24
N HIS A 330 5.94 -34.85 -10.27
CA HIS A 330 5.52 -34.96 -11.66
C HIS A 330 4.04 -34.59 -11.91
N GLN A 331 3.49 -33.69 -11.08
CA GLN A 331 2.12 -33.19 -11.20
C GLN A 331 1.99 -32.07 -12.23
N LEU A 332 3.12 -31.51 -12.68
CA LEU A 332 3.20 -30.49 -13.73
C LEU A 332 4.36 -30.78 -14.67
N SER A 333 4.28 -30.23 -15.89
CA SER A 333 5.36 -30.31 -16.88
C SER A 333 5.57 -28.97 -17.57
N LEU A 334 6.80 -28.47 -17.52
CA LEU A 334 7.25 -27.27 -18.23
C LEU A 334 7.82 -27.59 -19.62
N ARG A 335 7.60 -28.81 -20.13
CA ARG A 335 8.10 -29.20 -21.45
C ARG A 335 7.44 -28.36 -22.53
N VAL A 336 8.26 -27.71 -23.35
CA VAL A 336 7.83 -26.99 -24.55
C VAL A 336 7.97 -27.93 -25.76
N THR A 337 6.93 -28.02 -26.56
CA THR A 337 6.87 -28.86 -27.76
C THR A 337 7.30 -28.09 -29.01
N THR A 338 7.76 -28.81 -30.02
CA THR A 338 8.11 -28.22 -31.33
C THR A 338 6.91 -27.56 -32.00
N ALA A 339 5.69 -28.08 -31.77
CA ALA A 339 4.46 -27.50 -32.29
C ALA A 339 4.17 -26.13 -31.66
N GLU A 340 4.37 -25.97 -30.35
CA GLU A 340 4.23 -24.69 -29.66
C GLU A 340 5.24 -23.66 -30.16
N ILE A 341 6.51 -24.07 -30.33
CA ILE A 341 7.57 -23.20 -30.88
C ILE A 341 7.21 -22.75 -32.30
N SER A 342 6.74 -23.68 -33.14
CA SER A 342 6.36 -23.38 -34.53
C SER A 342 5.15 -22.44 -34.61
N SER A 343 4.15 -22.66 -33.76
CA SER A 343 2.96 -21.81 -33.66
C SER A 343 3.32 -20.38 -33.22
N LEU A 344 4.14 -20.23 -32.18
CA LEU A 344 4.62 -18.93 -31.74
C LEU A 344 5.46 -18.24 -32.81
N LYS A 345 6.38 -18.97 -33.45
CA LYS A 345 7.21 -18.44 -34.55
C LYS A 345 6.34 -17.88 -35.68
N GLN A 346 5.32 -18.64 -36.11
CA GLN A 346 4.38 -18.20 -37.14
C GLN A 346 3.61 -16.95 -36.71
N LYS A 347 3.14 -16.91 -35.45
CA LYS A 347 2.44 -15.75 -34.91
C LYS A 347 3.32 -14.49 -34.92
N MET A 348 4.58 -14.61 -34.51
CA MET A 348 5.54 -13.50 -34.53
C MET A 348 5.90 -13.07 -35.96
N GLN A 349 6.03 -13.99 -36.92
CA GLN A 349 6.23 -13.63 -38.33
C GLN A 349 5.06 -12.79 -38.88
N ASN A 350 3.83 -13.12 -38.48
CA ASN A 350 2.64 -12.35 -38.86
C ASN A 350 2.61 -10.94 -38.23
N ASP A 351 3.40 -10.70 -37.19
CA ASP A 351 3.58 -9.39 -36.53
C ASP A 351 4.94 -8.76 -36.87
N TYR A 352 5.45 -9.08 -38.07
CA TYR A 352 6.61 -8.45 -38.71
C TYR A 352 7.97 -8.63 -38.00
N PHE A 353 8.14 -9.73 -37.25
CA PHE A 353 9.46 -10.16 -36.79
C PHE A 353 10.25 -10.81 -37.94
N ASN A 354 11.51 -10.42 -38.14
CA ASN A 354 12.39 -11.07 -39.12
C ASN A 354 12.98 -12.35 -38.53
N GLU A 355 13.26 -13.35 -39.37
CA GLU A 355 13.82 -14.63 -38.89
C GLU A 355 15.18 -14.51 -38.21
N ASN A 356 15.93 -13.45 -38.52
CA ASN A 356 17.25 -13.16 -37.95
C ASN A 356 17.16 -12.41 -36.61
N ASP A 357 15.96 -12.02 -36.18
CA ASP A 357 15.76 -11.33 -34.91
C ASP A 357 16.17 -12.25 -33.75
N ARG A 358 16.66 -11.65 -32.67
CA ARG A 358 17.14 -12.41 -31.49
C ARG A 358 16.01 -13.23 -30.88
N GLU A 359 14.83 -12.65 -30.79
CA GLU A 359 13.62 -13.21 -30.21
C GLU A 359 13.05 -14.37 -31.04
N MET A 360 13.43 -14.46 -32.32
CA MET A 360 13.02 -15.51 -33.24
C MET A 360 13.90 -16.76 -33.15
N GLN A 361 15.01 -16.70 -32.40
CA GLN A 361 15.86 -17.87 -32.18
C GLN A 361 15.16 -18.92 -31.32
N PRO A 362 15.31 -20.23 -31.62
CA PRO A 362 14.57 -21.30 -30.93
C PRO A 362 14.68 -21.28 -29.40
N ASP A 363 15.83 -20.93 -28.86
CA ASP A 363 16.06 -20.87 -27.41
C ASP A 363 15.27 -19.74 -26.74
N HIS A 364 15.11 -18.58 -27.41
CA HIS A 364 14.32 -17.46 -26.90
C HIS A 364 12.82 -17.80 -26.95
N LEU A 365 12.34 -18.38 -28.07
CA LEU A 365 10.96 -18.86 -28.20
C LEU A 365 10.62 -19.90 -27.12
N LYS A 366 11.51 -20.88 -26.92
CA LYS A 366 11.37 -21.90 -25.88
C LYS A 366 11.35 -21.28 -24.48
N THR A 367 12.22 -20.32 -24.22
CA THR A 367 12.26 -19.60 -22.93
C THR A 367 10.96 -18.86 -22.66
N MET A 368 10.46 -18.08 -23.62
CA MET A 368 9.21 -17.34 -23.45
C MET A 368 8.00 -18.27 -23.25
N LEU A 369 7.91 -19.36 -24.00
CA LEU A 369 6.86 -20.37 -23.80
C LEU A 369 6.95 -21.05 -22.43
N LYS A 370 8.17 -21.36 -21.97
CA LYS A 370 8.39 -21.93 -20.63
C LYS A 370 7.95 -20.94 -19.54
N GLN A 371 8.32 -19.66 -19.66
CA GLN A 371 7.91 -18.59 -18.75
C GLN A 371 6.39 -18.46 -18.67
N VAL A 372 5.68 -18.46 -19.81
CA VAL A 372 4.20 -18.43 -19.82
C VAL A 372 3.60 -19.65 -19.13
N LYS A 373 4.10 -20.86 -19.41
CA LYS A 373 3.61 -22.09 -18.75
C LYS A 373 3.83 -22.04 -17.24
N THR A 374 5.01 -21.58 -16.81
CA THR A 374 5.33 -21.38 -15.39
C THR A 374 4.32 -20.43 -14.76
N THR A 375 4.08 -19.26 -15.34
CA THR A 375 3.09 -18.30 -14.86
C THR A 375 1.68 -18.91 -14.78
N MET A 376 1.21 -19.57 -15.84
CA MET A 376 -0.13 -20.17 -15.87
C MET A 376 -0.34 -21.20 -14.75
N TYR A 377 0.69 -21.98 -14.45
CA TYR A 377 0.60 -22.97 -13.38
C TYR A 377 0.60 -22.30 -12.00
N ILE A 378 1.46 -21.30 -11.79
CA ILE A 378 1.49 -20.55 -10.53
C ILE A 378 0.14 -19.88 -10.26
N ASN A 379 -0.48 -19.30 -11.28
CA ASN A 379 -1.81 -18.66 -11.17
C ASN A 379 -2.95 -19.65 -10.89
N GLN A 380 -2.70 -20.97 -10.89
CA GLN A 380 -3.68 -22.02 -10.56
C GLN A 380 -3.44 -22.69 -9.20
N LEU A 381 -2.32 -22.38 -8.53
CA LEU A 381 -2.02 -22.82 -7.16
C LEU A 381 -2.82 -21.99 -6.16
#